data_AF-A0A409W0K7-F1
#
_entry.id   AF-A0A409W0K7-F1
#
_cell.length_a   1.000
_cell.length_b   1.000
_cell.length_c   1.000
_cell.angle_alpha   90.00
_cell.angle_beta   90.00
_cell.angle_gamma   90.00
#
_symmetry.space_group_name_H-M   'P 1'
#
loop_
_entity.id
_entity.type
_entity.pdbx_description
1 polymer ?
#
loop_
_entity_poly.entity_id
_entity_poly.type
_entity_poly.pdbx_seq_one_letter_code
_entity_poly.pdbx_strand_id
1 'polypeptide(L)'
;MSYETVLVWMLSLNREYAKIEYDTAFQLCKLCFPNDKIKYDFNNPDSFRMLMTQLLPVLMMRHRRVPRAKWQDHVTPTGKHWIEHAPDSSGRVRPPAIGYQLTFHNSLCGMAVTQGNPAQVVNIGLGIKQLKTEPRGTSIPVYFESLSHKLTPLEIENINPKNPDEIVLKRLCMILALKEAYIKAIGQPIGFDFSRLEFDVPNRRATGDGNPLIGWEFRVFGAKLGVARGNILKQEEYECVCAYYRGTPETTFIFHQTPQELENWVQFINIDQLMAVSSKLAA
;
A
#
# COMPACT_ATOMS: atom_id res chain seq x y z
N MET A 1 -10.93 11.14 22.88
CA MET A 1 -9.83 10.76 21.97
C MET A 1 -10.46 10.14 20.74
N SER A 2 -10.62 10.90 19.65
CA SER A 2 -11.09 10.32 18.40
C SER A 2 -10.00 9.40 17.87
N TYR A 3 -10.34 8.13 17.66
CA TYR A 3 -9.47 7.15 17.01
C TYR A 3 -8.92 7.77 15.72
N GLU A 4 -7.61 7.97 15.64
CA GLU A 4 -6.95 8.34 14.38
C GLU A 4 -7.21 7.19 13.40
N THR A 5 -8.06 7.46 12.42
CA THR A 5 -8.54 6.47 11.46
C THR A 5 -7.55 6.34 10.32
N VAL A 6 -7.04 5.14 10.14
CA VAL A 6 -6.34 4.76 8.92
C VAL A 6 -7.35 4.59 7.80
N LEU A 7 -7.00 5.07 6.60
CA LEU A 7 -7.75 4.90 5.37
C LEU A 7 -6.84 4.31 4.31
N VAL A 8 -7.33 3.33 3.55
CA VAL A 8 -6.60 2.71 2.45
C VAL A 8 -7.36 2.90 1.15
N TRP A 9 -6.70 3.38 0.10
CA TRP A 9 -7.25 3.50 -1.24
C TRP A 9 -6.61 2.45 -2.13
N MET A 10 -7.42 1.57 -2.71
CA MET A 10 -6.98 0.48 -3.56
C MET A 10 -7.49 0.71 -4.98
N LEU A 11 -6.57 0.94 -5.91
CA LEU A 11 -6.85 1.16 -7.33
C LEU A 11 -6.53 -0.09 -8.15
N SER A 12 -7.58 -0.66 -8.73
CA SER A 12 -7.47 -1.79 -9.64
C SER A 12 -7.17 -1.33 -11.07
N LEU A 13 -6.09 -1.85 -11.65
CA LEU A 13 -5.78 -1.80 -13.07
C LEU A 13 -6.41 -3.02 -13.75
N ASN A 14 -7.75 -3.04 -13.73
CA ASN A 14 -8.60 -4.15 -14.15
C ASN A 14 -8.66 -4.37 -15.66
N ARG A 15 -7.92 -3.60 -16.46
CA ARG A 15 -7.75 -3.77 -17.91
C ARG A 15 -6.41 -3.21 -18.37
N GLU A 16 -6.08 -3.42 -19.63
CA GLU A 16 -4.94 -2.76 -20.26
C GLU A 16 -5.23 -1.26 -20.42
N TYR A 17 -4.18 -0.44 -20.27
CA TYR A 17 -4.25 1.00 -20.43
C TYR A 17 -3.91 1.39 -21.87
N ALA A 18 -4.62 2.39 -22.39
CA ALA A 18 -4.33 2.96 -23.70
C ALA A 18 -3.23 4.03 -23.60
N LYS A 19 -2.55 4.31 -24.71
CA LYS A 19 -1.51 5.35 -24.79
C LYS A 19 -2.02 6.72 -24.33
N ILE A 20 -3.25 7.08 -24.71
CA ILE A 20 -3.86 8.35 -24.31
C ILE A 20 -4.02 8.47 -22.78
N GLU A 21 -4.31 7.36 -22.10
CA GLU A 21 -4.47 7.33 -20.64
C GLU A 21 -3.11 7.45 -19.96
N TYR A 22 -2.09 6.76 -20.50
CA TYR A 22 -0.72 6.92 -20.05
C TYR A 22 -0.24 8.37 -20.20
N ASP A 23 -0.44 8.97 -21.38
CA ASP A 23 -0.02 10.34 -21.66
C ASP A 23 -0.73 11.31 -20.71
N THR A 24 -2.03 11.11 -20.46
CA THR A 24 -2.83 11.91 -19.51
C THR A 24 -2.28 11.79 -18.09
N ALA A 25 -2.04 10.57 -17.60
CA ALA A 25 -1.51 10.33 -16.27
C ALA A 25 -0.10 10.94 -16.11
N PHE A 26 0.75 10.80 -17.13
CA PHE A 26 2.10 11.37 -17.14
C PHE A 26 2.08 12.89 -17.05
N GLN A 27 1.25 13.56 -17.86
CA GLN A 27 1.12 15.02 -17.81
C GLN A 27 0.54 15.50 -16.47
N LEU A 28 -0.46 14.81 -15.93
CA LEU A 28 -1.02 15.14 -14.61
C LEU A 28 0.02 15.01 -13.51
N CYS A 29 0.84 13.95 -13.51
CA CYS A 29 1.91 13.82 -12.54
C CYS A 29 2.94 14.95 -12.66
N LYS A 30 3.33 15.34 -13.88
CA LYS A 30 4.24 16.49 -14.09
C LYS A 30 3.66 17.80 -13.57
N LEU A 31 2.35 18.02 -13.72
CA LEU A 31 1.67 19.21 -13.20
C LEU A 31 1.55 19.17 -11.67
N CYS A 32 1.19 18.02 -11.10
CA CYS A 32 0.94 17.89 -9.66
C CYS A 32 2.24 17.79 -8.84
N PHE A 33 3.31 17.28 -9.43
CA PHE A 33 4.62 17.00 -8.82
C PHE A 33 5.76 17.50 -9.72
N PRO A 34 5.91 18.82 -9.91
CA PRO A 34 6.87 19.39 -10.88
C PRO A 34 8.33 19.12 -10.53
N ASN A 35 8.63 18.85 -9.27
CA ASN A 35 9.99 18.54 -8.79
C ASN A 35 10.37 17.06 -9.00
N ASP A 36 9.39 16.19 -9.29
CA ASP A 36 9.65 14.76 -9.45
C ASP A 36 10.22 14.46 -10.84
N LYS A 37 11.34 13.74 -10.85
CA LYS A 37 12.01 13.29 -12.08
C LYS A 37 11.34 12.04 -12.65
N ILE A 38 10.11 12.21 -13.11
CA ILE A 38 9.33 11.14 -13.75
C ILE A 38 9.79 10.95 -15.20
N LYS A 39 10.22 9.72 -15.53
CA LYS A 39 10.61 9.29 -16.88
C LYS A 39 9.39 8.84 -17.67
N TYR A 40 9.31 9.23 -18.95
CA TYR A 40 8.30 8.71 -19.88
C TYR A 40 8.73 7.33 -20.39
N ASP A 41 7.88 6.31 -20.22
CA ASP A 41 8.12 4.94 -20.65
C ASP A 41 6.80 4.16 -20.80
N PHE A 42 6.03 4.46 -21.86
CA PHE A 42 4.72 3.88 -22.12
C PHE A 42 4.71 2.34 -22.20
N ASN A 43 5.78 1.77 -22.78
CA ASN A 43 5.89 0.33 -23.00
C ASN A 43 6.22 -0.45 -21.72
N ASN A 44 6.56 0.25 -20.63
CA ASN A 44 6.80 -0.35 -19.33
C ASN A 44 5.54 -0.25 -18.45
N PRO A 45 4.84 -1.36 -18.17
CA PRO A 45 3.64 -1.33 -17.34
C PRO A 45 3.87 -0.84 -15.91
N ASP A 46 5.07 -1.02 -15.36
CA ASP A 46 5.41 -0.46 -14.03
C ASP A 46 5.48 1.06 -14.04
N SER A 47 5.84 1.67 -15.18
CA SER A 47 5.79 3.12 -15.33
C SER A 47 4.34 3.62 -15.18
N PHE A 48 3.36 2.95 -15.79
CA PHE A 48 1.95 3.31 -15.64
C PHE A 48 1.45 3.09 -14.20
N ARG A 49 1.81 1.97 -13.57
CA ARG A 49 1.47 1.70 -12.15
C ARG A 49 1.99 2.79 -11.24
N MET A 50 3.25 3.20 -11.43
CA MET A 50 3.86 4.31 -10.70
C MET A 50 3.08 5.60 -10.88
N LEU A 51 2.75 5.99 -12.12
CA LEU A 51 1.96 7.20 -12.41
C LEU A 51 0.59 7.16 -11.73
N MET A 52 -0.15 6.06 -11.88
CA MET A 52 -1.49 5.92 -11.31
C MET A 52 -1.46 5.92 -9.78
N THR A 53 -0.45 5.29 -9.18
CA THR A 53 -0.26 5.30 -7.73
C THR A 53 0.09 6.70 -7.22
N GLN A 54 0.95 7.44 -7.93
CA GLN A 54 1.34 8.82 -7.60
C GLN A 54 0.16 9.80 -7.63
N LEU A 55 -0.90 9.50 -8.39
CA LEU A 55 -2.12 10.33 -8.44
C LEU A 55 -3.10 10.05 -7.30
N LEU A 56 -2.94 8.99 -6.51
CA LEU A 56 -3.86 8.65 -5.41
C LEU A 56 -3.97 9.75 -4.33
N PRO A 57 -2.89 10.41 -3.87
CA PRO A 57 -3.00 11.51 -2.92
C PRO A 57 -3.78 12.70 -3.52
N VAL A 58 -3.57 13.00 -4.80
CA VAL A 58 -4.27 14.08 -5.51
C VAL A 58 -5.77 13.78 -5.60
N LEU A 59 -6.11 12.54 -5.97
CA LEU A 59 -7.50 12.08 -6.00
C LEU A 59 -8.17 12.16 -4.63
N MET A 60 -7.49 11.71 -3.57
CA MET A 60 -8.01 11.80 -2.20
C MET A 60 -8.25 13.25 -1.78
N MET A 61 -7.29 14.16 -2.01
CA MET A 61 -7.45 15.57 -1.66
C MET A 61 -8.59 16.22 -2.45
N ARG A 62 -8.75 15.86 -3.72
CA ARG A 62 -9.91 16.28 -4.53
C ARG A 62 -11.23 15.76 -3.96
N HIS A 63 -11.29 14.49 -3.55
CA HIS A 63 -12.47 13.91 -2.91
C HIS A 63 -12.82 14.63 -1.60
N ARG A 64 -11.81 15.10 -0.86
CA ARG A 64 -11.96 15.97 0.32
C ARG A 64 -12.27 17.44 0.00
N ARG A 65 -12.45 17.77 -1.28
CA ARG A 65 -12.72 19.13 -1.79
C ARG A 65 -11.60 20.14 -1.45
N VAL A 66 -10.36 19.66 -1.36
CA VAL A 66 -9.18 20.53 -1.17
C VAL A 66 -8.45 20.66 -2.52
N PRO A 67 -8.45 21.85 -3.15
CA PRO A 67 -7.78 22.09 -4.43
C PRO A 67 -6.26 21.87 -4.35
N ARG A 68 -5.61 21.53 -5.47
CA ARG A 68 -4.16 21.24 -5.49
C ARG A 68 -3.31 22.37 -4.90
N ALA A 69 -3.69 23.63 -5.15
CA ALA A 69 -2.97 24.80 -4.66
C ALA A 69 -3.06 25.03 -3.13
N LYS A 70 -3.93 24.29 -2.42
CA LYS A 70 -4.19 24.48 -0.98
C LYS A 70 -3.48 23.45 -0.10
N TRP A 71 -2.57 22.66 -0.64
CA TRP A 71 -1.78 21.72 0.13
C TRP A 71 -0.38 21.52 -0.47
N GLN A 72 0.54 21.09 0.37
CA GLN A 72 1.92 20.81 0.01
C GLN A 72 2.26 19.37 0.40
N ASP A 73 3.01 18.71 -0.47
CA ASP A 73 3.58 17.40 -0.20
C ASP A 73 5.00 17.59 0.34
N HIS A 74 5.31 16.92 1.44
CA HIS A 74 6.60 16.96 2.09
C HIS A 74 7.18 15.55 2.17
N VAL A 75 8.50 15.46 2.19
CA VAL A 75 9.22 14.19 2.16
C VAL A 75 10.31 14.21 3.23
N THR A 76 10.41 13.15 4.02
CA THR A 76 11.50 12.97 4.99
C THR A 76 12.79 12.56 4.27
N PRO A 77 13.97 12.63 4.92
CA PRO A 77 15.20 12.08 4.35
C PRO A 77 15.12 10.58 4.01
N THR A 78 14.21 9.84 4.66
CA THR A 78 13.94 8.42 4.41
C THR A 78 12.87 8.17 3.35
N GLY A 79 12.39 9.21 2.66
CA GLY A 79 11.40 9.09 1.59
C GLY A 79 9.95 8.92 2.07
N LYS A 80 9.64 9.25 3.33
CA LYS A 80 8.28 9.18 3.88
C LYS A 80 7.53 10.47 3.56
N HIS A 81 6.31 10.34 3.05
CA HIS A 81 5.52 11.49 2.61
C HIS A 81 4.47 11.91 3.64
N TRP A 82 4.22 13.21 3.72
CA TRP A 82 3.04 13.76 4.38
C TRP A 82 2.56 15.04 3.71
N ILE A 83 1.26 15.28 3.83
CA ILE A 83 0.58 16.45 3.29
C ILE A 83 0.28 17.42 4.43
N GLU A 84 0.62 18.68 4.22
CA GLU A 84 0.16 19.80 5.04
C GLU A 84 -0.75 20.72 4.24
N HIS A 85 -1.76 21.26 4.91
CA HIS A 85 -2.62 22.29 4.33
C HIS A 85 -1.84 23.60 4.27
N ALA A 86 -1.91 24.28 3.12
CA ALA A 86 -1.28 25.57 2.94
C ALA A 86 -1.80 26.56 4.01
N PRO A 87 -0.96 27.50 4.48
CA PRO A 87 -1.38 28.49 5.46
C PRO A 87 -2.61 29.26 4.95
N ASP A 88 -3.63 29.36 5.80
CA ASP A 88 -4.81 30.19 5.53
C ASP A 88 -4.71 31.46 6.39
N SER A 89 -4.89 32.62 5.76
CA SER A 89 -4.91 33.93 6.43
C SER A 89 -6.14 34.12 7.33
N SER A 90 -7.11 33.18 7.30
CA SER A 90 -8.34 33.23 8.07
C SER A 90 -8.19 32.97 9.59
N GLY A 91 -6.98 32.64 10.08
CA GLY A 91 -6.72 32.37 11.50
C GLY A 91 -7.36 31.09 12.03
N ARG A 92 -7.98 30.27 11.16
CA ARG A 92 -8.55 28.97 11.53
C ARG A 92 -7.45 27.99 11.92
N VAL A 93 -7.76 27.12 12.87
CA VAL A 93 -6.89 25.99 13.25
C VAL A 93 -6.64 25.15 11.99
N ARG A 94 -5.36 24.91 11.69
CA ARG A 94 -4.97 24.09 10.54
C ARG A 94 -5.49 22.66 10.72
N PRO A 95 -6.03 22.03 9.66
CA PRO A 95 -6.36 20.62 9.72
C PRO A 95 -5.10 19.77 10.01
N PRO A 96 -5.26 18.58 10.62
CA PRO A 96 -4.15 17.67 10.88
C PRO A 96 -3.34 17.36 9.60
N ALA A 97 -2.06 17.07 9.78
CA ALA A 97 -1.22 16.56 8.70
C ALA A 97 -1.71 15.18 8.26
N ILE A 98 -1.48 14.82 7.01
CA ILE A 98 -1.92 13.56 6.43
C ILE A 98 -0.69 12.80 5.93
N GLY A 99 -0.27 11.77 6.65
CA GLY A 99 0.82 10.90 6.23
C GLY A 99 0.30 9.82 5.31
N TYR A 100 1.09 9.44 4.32
CA TYR A 100 0.69 8.38 3.40
C TYR A 100 1.86 7.54 2.91
N GLN A 101 1.54 6.32 2.49
CA GLN A 101 2.46 5.43 1.80
C GLN A 101 1.81 4.91 0.52
N LEU A 102 2.55 5.02 -0.58
CA LEU A 102 2.19 4.47 -1.87
C LEU A 102 2.86 3.11 -2.11
N THR A 103 2.16 2.22 -2.80
CA THR A 103 2.74 0.98 -3.32
C THR A 103 1.91 0.44 -4.48
N PHE A 104 2.47 -0.44 -5.28
CA PHE A 104 1.72 -1.24 -6.22
C PHE A 104 2.30 -2.65 -6.31
N HIS A 105 1.48 -3.59 -6.77
CA HIS A 105 1.88 -4.95 -7.08
C HIS A 105 0.98 -5.48 -8.20
N ASN A 106 1.56 -5.75 -9.37
CA ASN A 106 0.85 -6.19 -10.56
C ASN A 106 -0.38 -5.31 -10.89
N SER A 107 -1.60 -5.85 -10.84
CA SER A 107 -2.80 -5.12 -11.24
C SER A 107 -3.39 -4.24 -10.13
N LEU A 108 -2.71 -4.12 -8.99
CA LEU A 108 -3.23 -3.41 -7.82
C LEU A 108 -2.28 -2.30 -7.37
N CYS A 109 -2.78 -1.07 -7.35
CA CYS A 109 -2.11 0.09 -6.78
C CYS A 109 -2.77 0.44 -5.44
N GLY A 110 -2.01 0.97 -4.50
CA GLY A 110 -2.48 1.19 -3.14
C GLY A 110 -1.88 2.44 -2.50
N MET A 111 -2.69 3.10 -1.68
CA MET A 111 -2.26 4.19 -0.80
C MET A 111 -2.83 3.96 0.60
N ALA A 112 -1.98 3.82 1.61
CA ALA A 112 -2.37 3.86 3.01
C ALA A 112 -2.21 5.29 3.55
N VAL A 113 -3.16 5.76 4.36
CA VAL A 113 -3.24 7.14 4.84
C VAL A 113 -3.61 7.17 6.31
N THR A 114 -2.97 8.05 7.07
CA THR A 114 -3.37 8.39 8.45
C THR A 114 -3.33 9.90 8.67
N GLN A 115 -3.93 10.39 9.75
CA GLN A 115 -4.01 11.81 10.09
C GLN A 115 -3.54 12.06 11.53
N GLY A 116 -2.89 13.20 11.77
CA GLY A 116 -2.32 13.51 13.08
C GLY A 116 -1.20 14.55 13.00
N ASN A 117 -0.27 14.51 13.95
CA ASN A 117 0.95 15.33 13.92
C ASN A 117 1.91 14.81 12.83
N PRO A 118 2.62 15.67 12.07
CA PRO A 118 3.65 15.26 11.10
C PRO A 118 4.58 14.12 11.60
N ALA A 119 5.08 14.21 12.83
CA ALA A 119 5.98 13.20 13.40
C ALA A 119 5.33 11.82 13.62
N GLN A 120 4.01 11.78 13.76
CA GLN A 120 3.24 10.54 13.97
C GLN A 120 2.78 9.93 12.65
N VAL A 121 2.34 10.77 11.70
CA VAL A 121 1.68 10.29 10.48
C VAL A 121 2.62 9.68 9.46
N VAL A 122 3.91 10.02 9.50
CA VAL A 122 4.91 9.46 8.58
C VAL A 122 5.14 7.97 8.80
N ASN A 123 4.83 7.43 9.98
CA ASN A 123 5.03 6.01 10.32
C ASN A 123 3.85 5.14 9.85
N ILE A 124 3.65 5.07 8.52
CA ILE A 124 2.61 4.28 7.86
C ILE A 124 3.15 3.54 6.65
N GLY A 125 2.73 2.31 6.43
CA GLY A 125 3.19 1.46 5.35
C GLY A 125 2.11 0.55 4.78
N LEU A 126 2.29 0.16 3.52
CA LEU A 126 1.37 -0.72 2.79
C LEU A 126 2.16 -1.82 2.07
N GLY A 127 1.85 -3.06 2.40
CA GLY A 127 2.35 -4.26 1.74
C GLY A 127 1.26 -4.90 0.90
N ILE A 128 1.60 -5.37 -0.30
CA ILE A 128 0.66 -6.03 -1.21
C ILE A 128 1.38 -7.22 -1.85
N LYS A 129 0.80 -8.42 -1.76
CA LYS A 129 1.29 -9.63 -2.41
C LYS A 129 0.18 -10.34 -3.16
N GLN A 130 0.37 -10.59 -4.46
CA GLN A 130 -0.55 -11.41 -5.23
C GLN A 130 -0.37 -12.88 -4.84
N LEU A 131 -1.47 -13.62 -4.73
CA LEU A 131 -1.48 -15.07 -4.52
C LEU A 131 -1.15 -15.76 -5.85
N LYS A 132 0.14 -15.74 -6.20
CA LYS A 132 0.70 -16.45 -7.35
C LYS A 132 2.17 -16.79 -7.10
N THR A 133 2.65 -17.80 -7.81
CA THR A 133 4.07 -18.12 -7.90
C THR A 133 4.73 -17.36 -9.04
N GLU A 134 6.00 -16.98 -8.85
CA GLU A 134 6.83 -16.36 -9.87
C GLU A 134 8.19 -17.09 -9.90
N PRO A 135 8.70 -17.52 -11.08
CA PRO A 135 8.08 -17.44 -12.40
C PRO A 135 6.78 -18.25 -12.54
N ARG A 136 5.91 -17.87 -13.48
CA ARG A 136 4.65 -18.58 -13.77
C ARG A 136 4.91 -20.07 -14.04
N GLY A 137 4.12 -20.93 -13.39
CA GLY A 137 4.22 -22.39 -13.53
C GLY A 137 5.10 -23.07 -12.49
N THR A 138 5.80 -22.29 -11.66
CA THR A 138 6.54 -22.81 -10.50
C THR A 138 5.56 -23.39 -9.48
N SER A 139 5.89 -24.57 -8.92
CA SER A 139 5.10 -25.18 -7.86
C SER A 139 5.24 -24.39 -6.55
N ILE A 140 4.23 -24.47 -5.68
CA ILE A 140 4.25 -23.73 -4.41
C ILE A 140 5.40 -24.16 -3.49
N PRO A 141 5.77 -25.46 -3.37
CA PRO A 141 6.93 -25.86 -2.57
C PRO A 141 8.24 -25.23 -3.05
N VAL A 142 8.48 -25.20 -4.37
CA VAL A 142 9.70 -24.59 -4.95
C VAL A 142 9.69 -23.08 -4.74
N TYR A 143 8.53 -22.44 -4.92
CA TYR A 143 8.39 -21.01 -4.69
C TYR A 143 8.63 -20.64 -3.22
N PHE A 144 8.08 -21.43 -2.28
CA PHE A 144 8.29 -21.28 -0.85
C PHE A 144 9.77 -21.43 -0.50
N GLU A 145 10.44 -22.48 -0.98
CA GLU A 145 11.86 -22.72 -0.75
C GLU A 145 12.71 -21.54 -1.26
N SER A 146 12.38 -21.00 -2.44
CA SER A 146 13.09 -19.84 -3.02
C SER A 146 12.97 -18.57 -2.15
N LEU A 147 11.95 -18.48 -1.30
CA LEU A 147 11.67 -17.34 -0.43
C LEU A 147 11.97 -17.60 1.05
N SER A 148 12.37 -18.81 1.42
CA SER A 148 12.63 -19.24 2.80
C SER A 148 13.67 -18.37 3.51
N HIS A 149 14.68 -17.87 2.79
CA HIS A 149 15.70 -16.96 3.31
C HIS A 149 15.16 -15.61 3.82
N LYS A 150 13.90 -15.26 3.49
CA LYS A 150 13.23 -14.04 3.97
C LYS A 150 12.41 -14.26 5.24
N LEU A 151 12.34 -15.50 5.72
CA LEU A 151 11.48 -15.93 6.81
C LEU A 151 12.32 -16.35 8.02
N THR A 152 11.76 -16.24 9.21
CA THR A 152 12.36 -16.82 10.41
C THR A 152 11.95 -18.29 10.56
N PRO A 153 12.67 -19.09 11.39
CA PRO A 153 12.28 -20.46 11.66
C PRO A 153 10.85 -20.60 12.20
N LEU A 154 10.41 -19.67 13.07
CA LEU A 154 9.05 -19.66 13.61
C LEU A 154 8.00 -19.39 12.52
N GLU A 155 8.28 -18.47 11.60
CA GLU A 155 7.38 -18.19 10.47
C GLU A 155 7.27 -19.40 9.53
N ILE A 156 8.37 -20.10 9.26
CA ILE A 156 8.38 -21.34 8.48
C ILE A 156 7.53 -22.42 9.16
N GLU A 157 7.68 -22.59 10.47
CA GLU A 157 6.87 -23.52 11.27
C GLU A 157 5.38 -23.14 11.22
N ASN A 158 5.06 -21.86 11.41
CA ASN A 158 3.68 -21.36 11.38
C ASN A 158 3.03 -21.47 9.99
N ILE A 159 3.79 -21.29 8.90
CA ILE A 159 3.30 -21.55 7.54
C ILE A 159 3.03 -23.05 7.37
N ASN A 160 3.94 -23.88 7.89
CA ASN A 160 3.97 -25.33 7.80
C ASN A 160 3.83 -25.82 6.34
N PRO A 161 4.96 -26.10 5.64
CA PRO A 161 4.95 -26.54 4.24
C PRO A 161 4.19 -27.85 3.96
N LYS A 162 3.76 -28.58 4.99
CA LYS A 162 2.91 -29.78 4.87
C LYS A 162 1.43 -29.47 4.71
N ASN A 163 1.03 -28.21 4.90
CA ASN A 163 -0.34 -27.77 4.63
C ASN A 163 -0.67 -27.82 3.13
N PRO A 164 -1.96 -27.81 2.75
CA PRO A 164 -2.37 -27.61 1.37
C PRO A 164 -1.73 -26.37 0.74
N ASP A 165 -1.35 -26.51 -0.53
CA ASP A 165 -0.66 -25.50 -1.34
C ASP A 165 -1.29 -24.10 -1.25
N GLU A 166 -2.61 -24.00 -1.37
CA GLU A 166 -3.35 -22.73 -1.27
C GLU A 166 -3.13 -22.04 0.10
N ILE A 167 -3.11 -22.83 1.18
CA ILE A 167 -2.89 -22.32 2.54
C ILE A 167 -1.43 -21.88 2.70
N VAL A 168 -0.48 -22.65 2.19
CA VAL A 168 0.95 -22.30 2.21
C VAL A 168 1.18 -20.98 1.49
N LEU A 169 0.66 -20.85 0.27
CA LEU A 169 0.81 -19.64 -0.54
C LEU A 169 0.18 -18.43 0.14
N LYS A 170 -1.05 -18.57 0.67
CA LYS A 170 -1.74 -17.49 1.37
C LYS A 170 -0.97 -17.00 2.59
N ARG A 171 -0.51 -17.92 3.46
CA ARG A 171 0.28 -17.57 4.64
C ARG A 171 1.63 -16.94 4.28
N LEU A 172 2.31 -17.48 3.27
CA LEU A 172 3.55 -16.89 2.76
C LEU A 172 3.34 -15.46 2.27
N CYS A 173 2.33 -15.21 1.43
CA CYS A 173 1.99 -13.89 0.93
C CYS A 173 1.64 -12.91 2.05
N MET A 174 0.90 -13.36 3.07
CA MET A 174 0.56 -12.55 4.24
C MET A 174 1.80 -12.13 5.04
N ILE A 175 2.72 -13.06 5.35
CA ILE A 175 3.96 -12.75 6.08
C ILE A 175 4.83 -11.78 5.28
N LEU A 176 4.98 -11.99 3.98
CA LEU A 176 5.75 -11.09 3.13
C LEU A 176 5.11 -9.70 3.02
N ALA A 177 3.77 -9.61 2.99
CA ALA A 177 3.05 -8.34 3.02
C ALA A 177 3.20 -7.62 4.37
N LEU A 178 3.17 -8.35 5.50
CA LEU A 178 3.44 -7.81 6.84
C LEU A 178 4.83 -7.16 6.92
N LYS A 179 5.87 -7.91 6.52
CA LYS A 179 7.25 -7.40 6.50
C LYS A 179 7.38 -6.19 5.59
N GLU A 180 6.83 -6.26 4.38
CA GLU A 180 6.85 -5.15 3.41
C GLU A 180 6.12 -3.90 3.92
N ALA A 181 4.97 -4.06 4.56
CA ALA A 181 4.24 -2.95 5.16
C ALA A 181 5.08 -2.29 6.26
N TYR A 182 5.68 -3.09 7.15
CA TYR A 182 6.49 -2.57 8.24
C TYR A 182 7.73 -1.83 7.77
N ILE A 183 8.55 -2.43 6.89
CA ILE A 183 9.80 -1.79 6.43
C ILE A 183 9.53 -0.48 5.70
N LYS A 184 8.42 -0.41 4.95
CA LYS A 184 7.97 0.85 4.34
C LYS A 184 7.54 1.84 5.40
N ALA A 185 6.82 1.40 6.43
CA ALA A 185 6.36 2.30 7.50
C ALA A 185 7.50 2.99 8.23
N ILE A 186 8.59 2.28 8.51
CA ILE A 186 9.78 2.84 9.16
C ILE A 186 10.80 3.47 8.19
N GLY A 187 10.52 3.47 6.88
CA GLY A 187 11.38 4.10 5.87
C GLY A 187 12.71 3.38 5.63
N GLN A 188 12.73 2.05 5.78
CA GLN A 188 13.91 1.25 5.45
C GLN A 188 14.09 1.16 3.91
N PRO A 189 15.34 1.17 3.42
CA PRO A 189 15.62 1.10 1.99
C PRO A 189 15.38 -0.30 1.41
N ILE A 190 15.38 -0.36 0.07
CA ILE A 190 15.42 -1.63 -0.67
C ILE A 190 16.66 -2.42 -0.24
N GLY A 191 16.50 -3.73 -0.02
CA GLY A 191 17.57 -4.62 0.42
C GLY A 191 17.61 -4.84 1.93
N PHE A 192 16.69 -4.27 2.71
CA PHE A 192 16.52 -4.63 4.11
C PHE A 192 16.31 -6.14 4.27
N ASP A 193 17.04 -6.74 5.21
CA ASP A 193 16.97 -8.15 5.51
C ASP A 193 15.68 -8.51 6.26
N PHE A 194 14.77 -9.19 5.57
CA PHE A 194 13.47 -9.60 6.08
C PHE A 194 13.57 -10.63 7.21
N SER A 195 14.67 -11.36 7.33
CA SER A 195 14.87 -12.35 8.40
C SER A 195 15.03 -11.69 9.79
N ARG A 196 15.32 -10.38 9.84
CA ARG A 196 15.40 -9.59 11.09
C ARG A 196 14.05 -9.30 11.72
N LEU A 197 12.97 -9.47 10.97
CA LEU A 197 11.59 -9.29 11.44
C LEU A 197 10.97 -10.65 11.68
N GLU A 198 10.20 -10.80 12.74
CA GLU A 198 9.44 -12.01 13.00
C GLU A 198 7.98 -11.67 13.25
N PHE A 199 7.08 -12.24 12.47
CA PHE A 199 5.63 -12.12 12.64
C PHE A 199 5.03 -13.45 13.09
N ASP A 200 4.77 -13.55 14.38
CA ASP A 200 4.02 -14.65 14.98
C ASP A 200 2.52 -14.34 14.95
N VAL A 201 1.95 -14.49 13.75
CA VAL A 201 0.55 -14.20 13.46
C VAL A 201 -0.44 -14.95 14.36
N PRO A 202 -0.29 -16.27 14.63
CA PRO A 202 -1.18 -17.00 15.53
C PRO A 202 -1.25 -16.40 16.94
N ASN A 203 -0.11 -15.99 17.49
CA ASN A 203 -0.04 -15.39 18.83
C ASN A 203 -0.12 -13.87 18.83
N ARG A 204 -0.34 -13.24 17.66
CA ARG A 204 -0.44 -11.78 17.49
C ARG A 204 0.77 -11.01 18.02
N ARG A 205 1.97 -11.54 17.78
CA ARG A 205 3.22 -10.90 18.17
C ARG A 205 4.04 -10.53 16.93
N ALA A 206 4.75 -9.42 17.01
CA ALA A 206 5.76 -9.06 16.03
C ALA A 206 7.02 -8.57 16.75
N THR A 207 8.19 -8.96 16.23
CA THR A 207 9.48 -8.47 16.73
C THR A 207 10.36 -8.01 15.57
N GLY A 208 11.27 -7.07 15.87
CA GLY A 208 12.36 -6.67 15.00
C GLY A 208 13.67 -6.72 15.78
N ASP A 209 14.64 -7.47 15.29
CA ASP A 209 15.91 -7.73 15.99
C ASP A 209 15.68 -8.24 17.44
N GLY A 210 14.68 -9.10 17.62
CA GLY A 210 14.26 -9.64 18.92
C GLY A 210 13.47 -8.68 19.81
N ASN A 211 13.33 -7.40 19.44
CA ASN A 211 12.56 -6.43 20.22
C ASN A 211 11.09 -6.39 19.79
N PRO A 212 10.13 -6.40 20.73
CA PRO A 212 8.71 -6.26 20.40
C PRO A 212 8.41 -4.98 19.62
N LEU A 213 7.59 -5.10 18.57
CA LEU A 213 7.13 -3.95 17.77
C LEU A 213 5.95 -3.24 18.47
N ILE A 214 6.20 -2.74 19.68
CA ILE A 214 5.19 -2.06 20.51
C ILE A 214 4.69 -0.80 19.81
N GLY A 215 3.38 -0.54 19.92
CA GLY A 215 2.73 0.64 19.37
C GLY A 215 2.38 0.52 17.89
N TRP A 216 2.66 -0.61 17.25
CA TRP A 216 2.29 -0.88 15.87
C TRP A 216 0.95 -1.58 15.77
N GLU A 217 0.12 -1.11 14.85
CA GLU A 217 -1.09 -1.80 14.41
C GLU A 217 -0.91 -2.31 12.98
N PHE A 218 -1.22 -3.59 12.77
CA PHE A 218 -1.23 -4.26 11.49
C PHE A 218 -2.67 -4.63 11.11
N ARG A 219 -3.19 -4.05 10.04
CA ARG A 219 -4.48 -4.42 9.46
C ARG A 219 -4.28 -5.27 8.23
N VAL A 220 -4.77 -6.49 8.27
CA VAL A 220 -4.63 -7.50 7.21
C VAL A 220 -5.98 -7.69 6.52
N PHE A 221 -5.98 -7.67 5.19
CA PHE A 221 -7.18 -7.84 4.38
C PHE A 221 -6.86 -8.42 3.00
N GLY A 222 -7.84 -9.14 2.43
CA GLY A 222 -7.76 -9.66 1.06
C GLY A 222 -8.36 -8.69 0.03
N ALA A 223 -7.85 -8.73 -1.19
CA ALA A 223 -8.48 -8.09 -2.35
C ALA A 223 -8.64 -9.09 -3.50
N LYS A 224 -9.82 -9.10 -4.13
CA LYS A 224 -10.14 -9.94 -5.29
C LYS A 224 -10.49 -9.05 -6.47
N LEU A 225 -9.82 -9.26 -7.60
CA LEU A 225 -9.97 -8.44 -8.80
C LEU A 225 -10.30 -9.31 -10.00
N GLY A 226 -11.32 -8.92 -10.77
CA GLY A 226 -11.49 -9.37 -12.14
C GLY A 226 -10.69 -8.46 -13.08
N VAL A 227 -9.72 -9.04 -13.79
CA VAL A 227 -8.78 -8.30 -14.64
C VAL A 227 -8.92 -8.78 -16.09
N ALA A 228 -9.38 -7.89 -16.97
CA ALA A 228 -9.46 -8.13 -18.40
C ALA A 228 -8.06 -8.12 -19.04
N ARG A 229 -7.75 -9.18 -19.78
CA ARG A 229 -6.54 -9.35 -20.60
C ARG A 229 -6.98 -9.87 -21.96
N GLY A 230 -7.10 -8.96 -22.94
CA GLY A 230 -7.79 -9.24 -24.19
C GLY A 230 -9.23 -9.72 -23.94
N ASN A 231 -9.57 -10.90 -24.45
CA ASN A 231 -10.91 -11.49 -24.32
C ASN A 231 -11.09 -12.36 -23.06
N ILE A 232 -10.09 -12.44 -22.18
CA ILE A 232 -10.12 -13.29 -20.98
C ILE A 232 -10.24 -12.42 -19.74
N LEU A 233 -11.26 -12.71 -18.92
CA LEU A 233 -11.36 -12.18 -17.56
C LEU A 233 -10.61 -13.11 -16.61
N LYS A 234 -9.47 -12.63 -16.08
CA LYS A 234 -8.68 -13.37 -15.10
C LYS A 234 -9.03 -12.91 -13.70
N GLN A 235 -9.27 -13.85 -12.78
CA GLN A 235 -9.39 -13.56 -11.37
C GLN A 235 -7.98 -13.47 -10.73
N GLU A 236 -7.75 -12.42 -9.97
CA GLU A 236 -6.52 -12.19 -9.23
C GLU A 236 -6.84 -11.94 -7.76
N GLU A 237 -6.13 -12.63 -6.87
CA GLU A 237 -6.27 -12.46 -5.42
C GLU A 237 -4.99 -11.91 -4.81
N TYR A 238 -5.13 -11.07 -3.80
CA TYR A 238 -4.04 -10.38 -3.13
C TYR A 238 -4.21 -10.39 -1.61
N GLU A 239 -3.10 -10.54 -0.90
CA GLU A 239 -2.99 -10.24 0.54
C GLU A 239 -2.41 -8.84 0.70
N CYS A 240 -3.11 -8.02 1.46
CA CYS A 240 -2.78 -6.62 1.70
C CYS A 240 -2.62 -6.37 3.21
N VAL A 241 -1.62 -5.57 3.56
CA VAL A 241 -1.36 -5.19 4.94
C VAL A 241 -1.11 -3.70 5.03
N CYS A 242 -1.86 -3.01 5.89
CA CYS A 242 -1.51 -1.69 6.36
C CYS A 242 -0.82 -1.79 7.72
N ALA A 243 0.39 -1.24 7.85
CA ALA A 243 1.10 -1.09 9.11
C ALA A 243 1.15 0.39 9.48
N TYR A 244 0.76 0.76 10.69
CA TYR A 244 0.90 2.15 11.13
C TYR A 244 1.14 2.25 12.64
N TYR A 245 1.91 3.28 13.03
CA TYR A 245 2.26 3.48 14.43
C TYR A 245 1.18 4.28 15.17
N ARG A 246 0.63 3.67 16.22
CA ARG A 246 -0.37 4.27 17.13
C ARG A 246 0.22 4.76 18.44
N GLY A 247 1.41 4.30 18.81
CA GLY A 247 2.02 4.61 20.12
C GLY A 247 1.31 3.95 21.31
N THR A 248 0.60 2.85 21.08
CA THR A 248 -0.02 2.01 22.12
C THR A 248 1.04 1.16 22.86
N PRO A 249 0.76 0.68 24.08
CA PRO A 249 1.67 -0.20 24.81
C PRO A 249 1.76 -1.63 24.22
N GLU A 250 0.88 -1.95 23.28
CA GLU A 250 0.77 -3.28 22.66
C GLU A 250 1.01 -3.20 21.15
N THR A 251 1.37 -4.35 20.56
CA THR A 251 1.26 -4.61 19.13
C THR A 251 -0.14 -5.13 18.84
N THR A 252 -0.82 -4.57 17.84
CA THR A 252 -2.20 -4.95 17.50
C THR A 252 -2.28 -5.54 16.11
N PHE A 253 -3.02 -6.64 15.97
CA PHE A 253 -3.38 -7.22 14.68
C PHE A 253 -4.89 -7.19 14.50
N ILE A 254 -5.34 -6.68 13.36
CA ILE A 254 -6.74 -6.69 12.96
C ILE A 254 -6.84 -7.42 11.62
N PHE A 255 -7.62 -8.50 11.60
CA PHE A 255 -7.87 -9.29 10.40
C PHE A 255 -9.28 -9.00 9.94
N HIS A 256 -9.40 -8.48 8.73
CA HIS A 256 -10.69 -8.22 8.11
C HIS A 256 -11.00 -9.31 7.10
N GLN A 257 -12.15 -9.95 7.28
CA GLN A 257 -12.55 -11.12 6.49
C GLN A 257 -13.71 -10.81 5.56
N THR A 258 -14.52 -9.79 5.87
CA THR A 258 -15.73 -9.46 5.12
C THR A 258 -15.61 -8.12 4.40
N PRO A 259 -16.22 -7.96 3.21
CA PRO A 259 -16.28 -6.67 2.52
C PRO A 259 -16.85 -5.55 3.39
N GLN A 260 -17.87 -5.84 4.20
CA GLN A 260 -18.52 -4.87 5.09
C GLN A 260 -17.57 -4.32 6.16
N GLU A 261 -16.65 -5.14 6.67
CA GLU A 261 -15.61 -4.68 7.58
C GLU A 261 -14.60 -3.74 6.90
N LEU A 262 -14.40 -3.89 5.59
CA LEU A 262 -13.48 -3.07 4.80
C LEU A 262 -14.10 -1.73 4.40
N GLU A 263 -15.41 -1.68 4.12
CA GLU A 263 -16.10 -0.46 3.62
C GLU A 263 -15.87 0.79 4.47
N ASN A 264 -15.61 0.63 5.77
CA ASN A 264 -15.37 1.75 6.69
C ASN A 264 -13.98 2.38 6.56
N TRP A 265 -13.01 1.69 5.96
CA TRP A 265 -11.61 2.15 5.96
C TRP A 265 -10.79 1.78 4.71
N VAL A 266 -11.35 0.99 3.78
CA VAL A 266 -10.76 0.66 2.49
C VAL A 266 -11.69 1.10 1.37
N GLN A 267 -11.21 2.00 0.53
CA GLN A 267 -11.90 2.46 -0.67
C GLN A 267 -11.33 1.73 -1.89
N PHE A 268 -12.15 0.94 -2.57
CA PHE A 268 -11.78 0.38 -3.87
C PHE A 268 -12.23 1.30 -5.00
N ILE A 269 -11.33 1.51 -5.96
CA ILE A 269 -11.58 2.20 -7.21
C ILE A 269 -10.91 1.44 -8.37
N ASN A 270 -11.29 1.76 -9.61
CA ASN A 270 -10.68 1.21 -10.81
C ASN A 270 -10.09 2.30 -11.71
N ILE A 271 -9.35 1.87 -12.74
CA ILE A 271 -8.72 2.76 -13.72
C ILE A 271 -9.73 3.73 -14.34
N ASP A 272 -10.91 3.26 -14.73
CA ASP A 272 -11.94 4.07 -15.39
C ASP A 272 -12.43 5.20 -14.47
N GLN A 273 -12.66 4.91 -13.19
CA GLN A 273 -13.10 5.90 -12.21
C GLN A 273 -12.07 7.01 -11.98
N LEU A 274 -10.78 6.67 -11.91
CA LEU A 274 -9.72 7.69 -11.80
C LEU A 274 -9.63 8.50 -13.10
N MET A 275 -9.64 7.83 -14.26
CA MET A 275 -9.53 8.50 -15.56
C MET A 275 -10.72 9.42 -15.84
N ALA A 276 -11.93 9.08 -15.40
CA ALA A 276 -13.13 9.91 -15.55
C ALA A 276 -13.03 11.26 -14.84
N VAL A 277 -12.20 11.39 -13.80
CA VAL A 277 -11.99 12.63 -13.06
C VAL A 277 -10.64 13.29 -13.31
N SER A 278 -9.80 12.68 -14.16
CA SER A 278 -8.41 13.10 -14.43
C SER A 278 -8.29 14.60 -14.79
N SER A 279 -9.17 15.12 -15.63
CA SER A 279 -9.18 16.54 -16.04
C SER A 279 -9.44 17.52 -14.88
N LYS A 280 -9.96 17.05 -13.76
CA LYS A 280 -10.30 17.85 -12.57
C LYS A 280 -9.25 17.72 -11.45
N LEU A 281 -8.25 16.85 -11.60
CA LEU A 281 -7.27 16.58 -10.54
C LEU A 281 -6.23 17.69 -10.38
N ALA A 282 -5.88 18.38 -11.47
CA ALA A 282 -4.92 19.49 -11.45
C ALA A 282 -5.54 20.85 -11.08
N ALA A 283 -6.85 20.89 -10.83
CA ALA A 283 -7.61 22.12 -10.53
C ALA A 283 -7.57 22.53 -9.04
#